data_AF-A0A448ZAG0-F1
#
_entry.id   AF-A0A448ZAG0-F1
#
_cell.length_a   1.000
_cell.length_b   1.000
_cell.length_c   1.000
_cell.angle_alpha   90.00
_cell.angle_beta   90.00
_cell.angle_gamma   90.00
#
_symmetry.space_group_name_H-M   'P 1'
#
loop_
_entity.id
_entity.type
_entity.pdbx_description
1 polymer ?
#
loop_
_entity_poly.entity_id
_entity_poly.type
_entity_poly.pdbx_seq_one_letter_code
_entity_poly.pdbx_strand_id
1 'polypeptide(L)'
;MFELIHLSLYAHNGIGSYAMDALSAHLEAVCDSLVALLLLSVAAGWTLPSDVVAVKQNATAIQKLLDGFQSPFEALSALSPTAFLAIAIFLCHVVLAQWGRMYNDDFDSYHDLEHLPGKFLMLNRIILGFCMMACCLSTRMRCTPSLRSFYLQLTIIGTLWFLSLPLLTWFVNALIPYHKRHRVVGVWAAVFQTSGITLLSWLVTSHSTSYHKLSHLSSTSDNLTDALSRRSSGKGEARTWMFGKNKVRLD
;
A
#
# COMPACT_ATOMS: atom_id res chain seq x y z
N MET A 1 -2.19 -1.58 20.25
CA MET A 1 -2.70 -0.86 21.46
C MET A 1 -3.89 -1.61 22.06
N PHE A 2 -4.97 -1.89 21.32
CA PHE A 2 -6.13 -2.61 21.86
C PHE A 2 -5.81 -4.02 22.37
N GLU A 3 -4.93 -4.75 21.68
CA GLU A 3 -4.41 -6.04 22.14
C GLU A 3 -3.66 -5.92 23.49
N LEU A 4 -2.82 -4.89 23.68
CA LEU A 4 -2.14 -4.65 24.96
C LEU A 4 -3.13 -4.34 26.09
N ILE A 5 -4.21 -3.63 25.78
CA ILE A 5 -5.29 -3.37 26.75
C ILE A 5 -6.02 -4.67 27.07
N HIS A 6 -6.34 -5.50 26.06
CA HIS A 6 -6.91 -6.83 26.27
C HIS A 6 -6.02 -7.69 27.17
N LEU A 7 -4.72 -7.79 26.87
CA LEU A 7 -3.74 -8.56 27.63
C LEU A 7 -3.56 -8.02 29.06
N SER A 8 -3.57 -6.69 29.24
CA SER A 8 -3.52 -6.07 30.57
C SER A 8 -4.78 -6.38 31.39
N LEU A 9 -5.95 -6.38 30.76
CA LEU A 9 -7.19 -6.77 31.42
C LEU A 9 -7.16 -8.27 31.76
N TYR A 10 -6.73 -9.11 30.82
CA TYR A 10 -6.58 -10.55 31.02
C TYR A 10 -5.65 -10.88 32.18
N ALA A 11 -4.52 -10.17 32.31
CA ALA A 11 -3.60 -10.32 33.44
C ALA A 11 -4.25 -10.00 34.80
N HIS A 12 -5.27 -9.15 34.84
CA HIS A 12 -5.97 -8.78 36.07
C HIS A 12 -7.22 -9.63 36.35
N ASN A 13 -7.98 -10.03 35.31
CA ASN A 13 -9.29 -10.66 35.46
C ASN A 13 -9.38 -12.11 34.93
N GLY A 14 -8.35 -12.61 34.25
CA GLY A 14 -8.30 -13.94 33.63
C GLY A 14 -9.21 -14.15 32.41
N ILE A 15 -9.92 -13.11 31.95
CA ILE A 15 -10.92 -13.17 30.86
C ILE A 15 -10.57 -12.22 29.71
N GLY A 16 -9.92 -11.09 30.01
CA GLY A 16 -9.65 -10.03 29.02
C GLY A 16 -10.92 -9.33 28.55
N SER A 17 -10.84 -8.67 27.39
CA SER A 17 -11.99 -8.07 26.71
C SER A 17 -12.08 -8.56 25.26
N TYR A 18 -13.12 -9.33 24.94
CA TYR A 18 -13.35 -9.84 23.59
C TYR A 18 -13.47 -8.72 22.56
N ALA A 19 -14.11 -7.59 22.91
CA ALA A 19 -14.26 -6.46 22.01
C ALA A 19 -12.93 -5.78 21.66
N MET A 20 -12.02 -5.66 22.64
CA MET A 20 -10.70 -5.05 22.40
C MET A 20 -9.83 -5.94 21.53
N ASP A 21 -9.88 -7.25 21.76
CA ASP A 21 -9.20 -8.24 20.93
C ASP A 21 -9.76 -8.27 19.49
N ALA A 22 -11.09 -8.28 19.34
CA ALA A 22 -11.73 -8.16 18.03
C ALA A 22 -11.33 -6.89 17.30
N LEU A 23 -11.32 -5.76 17.98
CA LEU A 23 -10.93 -4.49 17.38
C LEU A 23 -9.46 -4.48 16.96
N SER A 24 -8.54 -5.07 17.75
CA SER A 24 -7.14 -5.18 17.33
C SER A 24 -6.98 -5.98 16.05
N ALA A 25 -7.58 -7.17 15.97
CA ALA A 25 -7.46 -8.03 14.80
C ALA A 25 -8.00 -7.37 13.51
N HIS A 26 -9.14 -6.68 13.60
CA HIS A 26 -9.70 -5.97 12.44
C HIS A 26 -8.88 -4.74 12.05
N LEU A 27 -8.39 -3.96 13.02
CA LEU A 27 -7.54 -2.81 12.73
C LEU A 27 -6.20 -3.22 12.13
N GLU A 28 -5.62 -4.33 12.59
CA GLU A 28 -4.41 -4.90 11.99
C GLU A 28 -4.66 -5.31 10.55
N ALA A 29 -5.75 -6.04 10.28
CA ALA A 29 -6.11 -6.45 8.92
C ALA A 29 -6.41 -5.27 7.98
N VAL A 30 -7.09 -4.24 8.48
CA VAL A 30 -7.34 -3.00 7.74
C VAL A 30 -6.01 -2.30 7.45
N CYS A 31 -5.15 -2.15 8.45
CA CYS A 31 -3.82 -1.54 8.28
C CYS A 31 -2.99 -2.29 7.24
N ASP A 32 -2.94 -3.62 7.32
CA ASP A 32 -2.20 -4.47 6.40
C ASP A 32 -2.70 -4.29 4.96
N SER A 33 -4.02 -4.28 4.78
CA SER A 33 -4.64 -4.05 3.47
C SER A 33 -4.34 -2.66 2.90
N LEU A 34 -4.37 -1.62 3.74
CA LEU A 34 -4.07 -0.25 3.32
C LEU A 34 -2.60 -0.10 2.92
N VAL A 35 -1.67 -0.68 3.69
CA VAL A 35 -0.24 -0.69 3.35
C VAL A 35 -0.02 -1.46 2.03
N ALA A 36 -0.67 -2.61 1.85
CA ALA A 36 -0.55 -3.38 0.63
C ALA A 36 -1.05 -2.61 -0.61
N LEU A 37 -2.19 -1.93 -0.50
CA LEU A 37 -2.75 -1.09 -1.56
C LEU A 37 -1.85 0.13 -1.83
N LEU A 38 -1.34 0.78 -0.79
CA LEU A 38 -0.40 1.89 -0.91
C LEU A 38 0.86 1.46 -1.66
N LEU A 39 1.44 0.31 -1.32
CA LEU A 39 2.62 -0.22 -1.98
C LEU A 39 2.36 -0.58 -3.45
N LEU A 40 1.20 -1.15 -3.76
CA LEU A 40 0.78 -1.40 -5.15
C LEU A 40 0.61 -0.09 -5.93
N SER A 41 0.01 0.94 -5.33
CA SER A 41 -0.10 2.26 -5.95
C SER A 41 1.25 2.90 -6.22
N VAL A 42 2.16 2.92 -5.23
CA VAL A 42 3.52 3.46 -5.44
C VAL A 42 4.29 2.63 -6.47
N ALA A 43 4.13 1.30 -6.48
CA ALA A 43 4.71 0.41 -7.49
C ALA A 43 4.21 0.72 -8.90
N ALA A 44 2.93 1.08 -9.05
CA ALA A 44 2.32 1.50 -10.31
C ALA A 44 2.73 2.91 -10.75
N GLY A 45 3.44 3.66 -9.89
CA GLY A 45 3.84 5.04 -10.18
C GLY A 45 2.85 6.08 -9.71
N TRP A 46 1.97 5.75 -8.75
CA TRP A 46 1.21 6.77 -8.04
C TRP A 46 2.15 7.81 -7.42
N THR A 47 1.70 9.06 -7.41
CA THR A 47 2.44 10.29 -7.05
C THR A 47 3.56 10.74 -7.99
N LEU A 48 3.84 10.02 -9.08
CA LEU A 48 4.74 10.51 -10.13
C LEU A 48 3.93 11.22 -11.21
N PRO A 49 4.44 12.34 -11.77
CA PRO A 49 3.77 12.97 -12.89
C PRO A 49 3.78 12.06 -14.13
N SER A 50 2.74 12.17 -14.97
CA SER A 50 2.50 11.22 -16.07
C SER A 50 3.54 11.30 -17.20
N ASP A 51 4.37 12.34 -17.21
CA ASP A 51 5.49 12.55 -18.12
C ASP A 51 6.71 11.71 -17.79
N VAL A 52 6.90 11.30 -16.53
CA VAL A 52 8.08 10.52 -16.11
C VAL A 52 7.91 9.00 -16.27
N VAL A 53 6.69 8.52 -16.56
CA VAL A 53 6.39 7.11 -16.81
C VAL A 53 5.78 6.95 -18.19
N ALA A 54 6.50 6.31 -19.11
CA ALA A 54 6.01 6.11 -20.48
C ALA A 54 4.75 5.22 -20.53
N VAL A 55 3.76 5.62 -21.34
CA VAL A 55 2.51 4.87 -21.55
C VAL A 55 2.76 3.58 -22.31
N LYS A 56 2.17 2.47 -21.84
CA LYS A 56 2.30 1.15 -22.46
C LYS A 56 1.16 0.90 -23.45
N GLN A 57 1.49 0.78 -24.74
CA GLN A 57 0.49 0.60 -25.81
C GLN A 57 -0.03 -0.86 -25.93
N ASN A 58 0.81 -1.86 -25.62
CA ASN A 58 0.46 -3.30 -25.68
C ASN A 58 0.57 -3.97 -24.30
N ALA A 59 -0.38 -3.70 -23.40
CA ALA A 59 -0.42 -4.31 -22.07
C ALA A 59 -1.45 -5.45 -21.97
N THR A 60 -1.09 -6.53 -21.28
CA THR A 60 -2.05 -7.61 -20.95
C THR A 60 -3.12 -7.10 -19.99
N ALA A 61 -4.27 -7.79 -19.90
CA ALA A 61 -5.36 -7.37 -19.01
C ALA A 61 -4.92 -7.21 -17.54
N ILE A 62 -4.10 -8.15 -17.04
CA ILE A 62 -3.52 -8.09 -15.68
C ILE A 62 -2.61 -6.86 -15.53
N GLN A 63 -1.80 -6.54 -16.54
CA GLN A 63 -0.95 -5.34 -16.49
C GLN A 63 -1.76 -4.05 -16.52
N LYS A 64 -2.86 -4.01 -17.26
CA LYS A 64 -3.80 -2.86 -17.23
C LYS A 64 -4.44 -2.70 -15.85
N LEU A 65 -4.83 -3.80 -15.21
CA LEU A 65 -5.36 -3.77 -13.84
C LEU A 65 -4.33 -3.24 -12.84
N LEU A 66 -3.09 -3.71 -12.93
CA LEU A 66 -2.00 -3.27 -12.06
C LEU A 66 -1.58 -1.82 -12.33
N ASP A 67 -1.50 -1.39 -13.59
CA ASP A 67 -1.19 -0.01 -13.96
C ASP A 67 -2.31 0.95 -13.52
N GLY A 68 -3.56 0.47 -13.42
CA GLY A 68 -4.68 1.27 -12.89
C GLY A 68 -4.51 1.72 -11.43
N PHE A 69 -3.56 1.14 -10.67
CA PHE A 69 -3.24 1.61 -9.32
C PHE A 69 -2.48 2.94 -9.31
N GLN A 70 -2.09 3.48 -10.48
CA GLN A 70 -1.48 4.80 -10.62
C GLN A 70 -2.43 5.94 -10.23
N SER A 71 -3.75 5.76 -10.30
CA SER A 71 -4.75 6.76 -9.89
C SER A 71 -5.84 6.11 -9.02
N PRO A 72 -5.53 5.71 -7.77
CA PRO A 72 -6.40 4.85 -6.96
C PRO A 72 -7.76 5.49 -6.65
N PHE A 73 -7.81 6.80 -6.40
CA PHE A 73 -9.07 7.51 -6.13
C PHE A 73 -9.92 7.73 -7.39
N GLU A 74 -9.28 8.00 -8.53
CA GLU A 74 -9.99 8.14 -9.81
C GLU A 74 -10.58 6.79 -10.21
N ALA A 75 -9.79 5.71 -10.11
CA ALA A 75 -10.25 4.34 -10.31
C ALA A 75 -11.47 4.03 -9.45
N LEU A 76 -11.45 4.42 -8.17
CA LEU A 76 -12.57 4.23 -7.24
C LEU A 76 -13.82 5.02 -7.65
N SER A 77 -13.66 6.29 -8.03
CA SER A 77 -14.78 7.14 -8.48
C SER A 77 -15.41 6.64 -9.79
N ALA A 78 -14.59 6.09 -10.69
CA ALA A 78 -15.02 5.57 -11.98
C ALA A 78 -15.52 4.11 -11.90
N LEU A 79 -15.46 3.48 -10.72
CA LEU A 79 -15.74 2.06 -10.51
C LEU A 79 -15.03 1.17 -11.56
N SER A 80 -13.75 1.47 -11.79
CA SER A 80 -12.95 0.74 -12.78
C SER A 80 -12.66 -0.70 -12.31
N PRO A 81 -12.26 -1.61 -13.22
CA PRO A 81 -11.83 -2.96 -12.84
C PRO A 81 -10.74 -2.98 -11.75
N THR A 82 -9.86 -1.97 -11.70
CA THR A 82 -8.85 -1.84 -10.65
C THR A 82 -9.45 -1.48 -9.29
N ALA A 83 -10.52 -0.68 -9.25
CA ALA A 83 -11.23 -0.39 -8.00
C ALA A 83 -11.88 -1.65 -7.42
N PHE A 84 -12.50 -2.48 -8.26
CA PHE A 84 -13.02 -3.77 -7.82
C PHE A 84 -11.92 -4.67 -7.24
N LEU A 85 -10.73 -4.69 -7.87
CA LEU A 85 -9.58 -5.41 -7.33
C LEU A 85 -9.11 -4.84 -5.98
N ALA A 86 -9.04 -3.51 -5.84
CA ALA A 86 -8.65 -2.86 -4.60
C ALA A 86 -9.63 -3.17 -3.45
N ILE A 87 -10.94 -3.09 -3.73
CA ILE A 87 -12.00 -3.45 -2.78
C ILE A 87 -11.92 -4.95 -2.44
N ALA A 88 -11.67 -5.81 -3.42
CA ALA A 88 -11.51 -7.25 -3.18
C ALA A 88 -10.30 -7.54 -2.28
N ILE A 89 -9.16 -6.87 -2.48
CA ILE A 89 -7.99 -7.00 -1.61
C ILE A 89 -8.34 -6.56 -0.18
N PHE A 90 -8.98 -5.41 -0.02
CA PHE A 90 -9.41 -4.90 1.29
C PHE A 90 -10.35 -5.89 2.01
N LEU A 91 -11.42 -6.31 1.33
CA LEU A 91 -12.39 -7.25 1.87
C LEU A 91 -11.76 -8.61 2.17
N CYS A 92 -10.81 -9.08 1.35
CA CYS A 92 -10.09 -10.33 1.59
C CYS A 92 -9.37 -10.31 2.95
N HIS A 93 -8.65 -9.23 3.28
CA HIS A 93 -7.97 -9.11 4.58
C HIS A 93 -8.96 -9.10 5.75
N VAL A 94 -10.05 -8.32 5.64
CA VAL A 94 -11.07 -8.21 6.69
C VAL A 94 -11.80 -9.55 6.91
N VAL A 95 -12.19 -10.23 5.83
CA VAL A 95 -12.88 -11.53 5.90
C VAL A 95 -11.95 -12.61 6.45
N LEU A 96 -10.68 -12.64 6.05
CA LEU A 96 -9.70 -13.58 6.59
C LEU A 96 -9.44 -13.34 8.09
N ALA A 97 -9.41 -12.09 8.53
CA ALA A 97 -9.29 -11.76 9.94
C ALA A 97 -10.50 -12.24 10.75
N GLN A 98 -11.71 -11.98 10.25
CA GLN A 98 -12.94 -12.45 10.89
C GLN A 98 -13.03 -13.99 10.89
N TRP A 99 -12.62 -14.64 9.81
CA TRP A 99 -12.61 -16.10 9.72
C TRP A 99 -11.57 -16.72 10.67
N GLY A 100 -10.39 -16.10 10.81
CA GLY A 100 -9.39 -16.50 11.81
C GLY A 100 -9.95 -16.49 13.23
N ARG A 101 -10.69 -15.44 13.59
CA ARG A 101 -11.34 -15.35 14.91
C ARG A 101 -12.42 -16.40 15.16
N MET A 102 -13.08 -16.89 14.11
CA MET A 102 -14.13 -17.91 14.25
C MET A 102 -13.57 -19.35 14.33
N TYR A 103 -12.25 -19.54 14.17
CA TYR A 103 -11.65 -20.87 14.07
C TYR A 103 -11.32 -21.50 15.43
N ASN A 104 -10.94 -20.70 16.43
CA ASN A 104 -10.67 -21.18 17.80
C ASN A 104 -11.17 -20.15 18.82
N ASP A 105 -11.72 -20.63 19.94
CA ASP A 105 -12.17 -19.79 21.07
C ASP A 105 -11.01 -19.18 21.89
N ASP A 106 -9.75 -19.48 21.51
CA ASP A 106 -8.56 -18.89 22.13
C ASP A 106 -8.31 -17.47 21.60
N PHE A 107 -8.11 -16.54 22.54
CA PHE A 107 -7.91 -15.10 22.33
C PHE A 107 -6.71 -14.72 21.44
N ASP A 108 -5.90 -15.69 21.04
CA ASP A 108 -4.65 -15.52 20.30
C ASP A 108 -4.75 -16.06 18.85
N SER A 109 -5.93 -16.50 18.41
CA SER A 109 -6.12 -17.21 17.14
C SER A 109 -5.71 -16.40 15.90
N TYR A 110 -5.62 -15.07 15.96
CA TYR A 110 -5.20 -14.27 14.80
C TYR A 110 -3.72 -14.46 14.43
N HIS A 111 -2.86 -14.74 15.41
CA HIS A 111 -1.43 -15.02 15.18
C HIS A 111 -1.15 -16.50 14.91
N ASP A 112 -2.17 -17.37 14.97
CA ASP A 112 -2.04 -18.77 14.63
C ASP A 112 -2.04 -18.96 13.10
N LEU A 113 -0.88 -18.78 12.49
CA LEU A 113 -0.75 -18.93 11.03
C LEU A 113 -0.80 -20.39 10.56
N GLU A 114 -0.93 -21.37 11.47
CA GLU A 114 -0.98 -22.79 11.10
C GLU A 114 -2.38 -23.24 10.63
N HIS A 115 -3.44 -22.53 11.02
CA HIS A 115 -4.81 -22.82 10.61
C HIS A 115 -5.13 -22.32 9.18
N LEU A 116 -6.24 -22.79 8.61
CA LEU A 116 -6.67 -22.45 7.24
C LEU A 116 -6.73 -20.93 6.95
N PRO A 117 -7.38 -20.08 7.76
CA PRO A 117 -7.44 -18.64 7.49
C PRO A 117 -6.04 -18.01 7.44
N GLY A 118 -5.14 -18.42 8.33
CA GLY A 118 -3.73 -18.02 8.35
C GLY A 118 -2.97 -18.46 7.09
N LYS A 119 -3.20 -19.67 6.60
CA LYS A 119 -2.63 -20.15 5.32
C LYS A 119 -3.12 -19.37 4.12
N PHE A 120 -4.40 -19.03 4.06
CA PHE A 120 -4.94 -18.17 3.00
C PHE A 120 -4.38 -16.75 3.09
N LEU A 121 -4.18 -16.21 4.29
CA LEU A 121 -3.53 -14.91 4.48
C LEU A 121 -2.07 -14.94 4.00
N MET A 122 -1.32 -16.00 4.31
CA MET A 122 0.04 -16.20 3.79
C MET A 122 0.06 -16.29 2.26
N LEU A 123 -0.87 -17.05 1.66
CA LEU A 123 -0.98 -17.16 0.21
C LEU A 123 -1.32 -15.80 -0.44
N ASN A 124 -2.26 -15.06 0.13
CA ASN A 124 -2.62 -13.71 -0.32
C ASN A 124 -1.38 -12.79 -0.30
N ARG A 125 -0.59 -12.80 0.77
CA ARG A 125 0.66 -12.03 0.85
C ARG A 125 1.69 -12.43 -0.20
N ILE A 126 1.83 -13.72 -0.50
CA ILE A 126 2.70 -14.20 -1.57
C ILE A 126 2.23 -13.64 -2.92
N ILE A 127 0.94 -13.76 -3.24
CA ILE A 127 0.36 -13.27 -4.49
C ILE A 127 0.59 -11.75 -4.62
N LEU A 128 0.24 -10.99 -3.58
CA LEU A 128 0.41 -9.53 -3.57
C LEU A 128 1.89 -9.11 -3.67
N GLY A 129 2.81 -9.84 -3.02
CA GLY A 129 4.25 -9.62 -3.14
C GLY A 129 4.74 -9.80 -4.58
N PHE A 130 4.30 -10.86 -5.27
CA PHE A 130 4.62 -11.06 -6.69
C PHE A 130 3.96 -10.02 -7.60
N CYS A 131 2.71 -9.63 -7.35
CA CYS A 131 2.04 -8.56 -8.07
C CYS A 131 2.79 -7.23 -7.92
N MET A 132 3.20 -6.87 -6.69
CA MET A 132 3.99 -5.69 -6.42
C MET A 132 5.34 -5.74 -7.15
N MET A 133 6.04 -6.88 -7.11
CA MET A 133 7.31 -7.07 -7.82
C MET A 133 7.14 -6.83 -9.32
N ALA A 134 6.14 -7.47 -9.94
CA ALA A 134 5.86 -7.35 -11.36
C ALA A 134 5.51 -5.89 -11.74
N CYS A 135 4.72 -5.22 -10.90
CA CYS A 135 4.34 -3.82 -11.08
C CYS A 135 5.56 -2.89 -10.98
N CYS A 136 6.34 -2.99 -9.91
CA CYS A 136 7.56 -2.19 -9.72
C CYS A 136 8.57 -2.37 -10.86
N LEU A 137 8.83 -3.62 -11.28
CA LEU A 137 9.77 -3.89 -12.36
C LEU A 137 9.24 -3.36 -13.70
N SER A 138 7.94 -3.46 -13.95
CA SER A 138 7.31 -2.89 -15.15
C SER A 138 7.44 -1.36 -15.17
N THR A 139 7.21 -0.69 -14.04
CA THR A 139 7.36 0.76 -13.91
C THR A 139 8.82 1.19 -14.01
N ARG A 140 9.75 0.43 -13.44
CA ARG A 140 11.20 0.66 -13.54
C ARG A 140 11.69 0.72 -14.98
N MET A 141 11.18 -0.14 -15.85
CA MET A 141 11.56 -0.17 -17.27
C MET A 141 11.07 1.06 -18.05
N ARG A 142 10.02 1.73 -17.55
CA ARG A 142 9.34 2.87 -18.20
C ARG A 142 9.75 4.22 -17.63
N CYS A 143 10.34 4.24 -16.44
CA CYS A 143 10.72 5.46 -15.74
C CYS A 143 12.07 6.01 -16.18
N THR A 144 12.32 7.30 -15.86
CA THR A 144 13.61 7.95 -16.08
C THR A 144 14.74 7.21 -15.36
N PRO A 145 15.99 7.23 -15.88
CA PRO A 145 17.11 6.47 -15.30
C PRO A 145 17.39 6.84 -13.83
N SER A 146 17.08 8.07 -13.43
CA SER A 146 17.22 8.55 -12.04
C SER A 146 16.34 7.82 -11.01
N LEU A 147 15.19 7.27 -11.44
CA LEU A 147 14.23 6.56 -10.60
C LEU A 147 14.47 5.05 -10.54
N ARG A 148 15.31 4.51 -11.44
CA ARG A 148 15.51 3.05 -11.55
C ARG A 148 16.14 2.42 -10.31
N SER A 149 16.98 3.16 -9.60
CA SER A 149 17.60 2.69 -8.35
C SER A 149 16.55 2.66 -7.22
N PHE A 150 15.73 3.70 -7.11
CA PHE A 150 14.60 3.75 -6.18
C PHE A 150 13.65 2.56 -6.39
N TYR A 151 13.20 2.31 -7.63
CA TYR A 151 12.29 1.20 -7.90
C TYR A 151 12.92 -0.17 -7.63
N LEU A 152 14.24 -0.32 -7.79
CA LEU A 152 14.93 -1.56 -7.41
C LEU A 152 14.91 -1.75 -5.90
N GLN A 153 15.23 -0.70 -5.13
CA GLN A 153 15.17 -0.74 -3.67
C GLN A 153 13.74 -0.99 -3.17
N LEU A 154 12.75 -0.32 -3.77
CA LEU A 154 11.33 -0.51 -3.47
C LEU A 154 10.88 -1.95 -3.76
N THR A 155 11.35 -2.52 -4.88
CA THR A 155 11.07 -3.92 -5.21
C THR A 155 11.62 -4.85 -4.13
N ILE A 156 12.89 -4.68 -3.74
CA ILE A 156 13.54 -5.58 -2.77
C ILE A 156 12.88 -5.44 -1.39
N ILE A 157 12.78 -4.23 -0.86
CA ILE A 157 12.28 -3.99 0.50
C ILE A 157 10.78 -4.31 0.57
N GLY A 158 10.00 -3.90 -0.45
CA GLY A 158 8.56 -4.14 -0.50
C GLY A 158 8.20 -5.61 -0.65
N THR A 159 8.87 -6.34 -1.54
CA THR A 159 8.64 -7.80 -1.67
C THR A 159 9.05 -8.53 -0.40
N LEU A 160 10.15 -8.13 0.23
CA LEU A 160 10.57 -8.69 1.51
C LEU A 160 9.54 -8.43 2.60
N TRP A 161 8.92 -7.25 2.65
CA TRP A 161 7.86 -6.95 3.60
C TRP A 161 6.64 -7.88 3.43
N PHE A 162 6.17 -8.09 2.20
CA PHE A 162 5.08 -9.03 1.91
C PHE A 162 5.44 -10.46 2.32
N LEU A 163 6.64 -10.92 1.93
CA LEU A 163 7.11 -12.29 2.15
C LEU A 163 7.63 -12.55 3.57
N SER A 164 7.83 -11.52 4.38
CA SER A 164 8.37 -11.65 5.74
C SER A 164 7.57 -12.63 6.59
N LEU A 165 6.23 -12.54 6.58
CA LEU A 165 5.33 -13.44 7.31
C LEU A 165 5.38 -14.90 6.80
N PRO A 166 5.17 -15.18 5.50
CA PRO A 166 5.32 -16.54 4.96
C PRO A 166 6.69 -17.17 5.26
N LEU A 167 7.77 -16.40 5.06
CA LEU A 167 9.13 -16.89 5.27
C LEU A 167 9.41 -17.15 6.75
N LEU A 168 8.99 -16.25 7.65
CA LEU A 168 9.09 -16.44 9.08
C LEU A 168 8.34 -17.68 9.53
N THR A 169 7.08 -17.84 9.09
CA THR A 169 6.24 -18.98 9.47
C THR A 169 6.86 -20.29 8.99
N TRP A 170 7.36 -20.33 7.75
CA TRP A 170 8.07 -21.48 7.22
C TRP A 170 9.32 -21.82 8.03
N PHE A 171 10.13 -20.82 8.38
CA PHE A 171 11.34 -20.99 9.18
C PHE A 171 11.05 -21.49 10.61
N VAL A 172 10.05 -20.89 11.27
CA VAL A 172 9.64 -21.26 12.63
C VAL A 172 9.09 -22.69 12.65
N ASN A 173 8.28 -23.07 11.65
CA ASN A 173 7.75 -24.42 11.55
C ASN A 173 8.83 -25.48 11.31
N ALA A 174 9.91 -25.13 10.62
CA ALA A 174 11.02 -26.04 10.37
C ALA A 174 11.93 -26.25 11.59
N LEU A 175 12.16 -25.21 12.42
CA LEU A 175 13.23 -25.21 13.43
C LEU A 175 12.74 -25.16 14.88
N ILE A 176 11.53 -24.67 15.13
CA ILE A 176 11.06 -24.38 16.49
C ILE A 176 10.04 -25.44 16.94
N PRO A 177 10.15 -25.94 18.18
CA PRO A 177 9.15 -26.84 18.77
C PRO A 177 7.76 -26.20 18.86
N TYR A 178 6.73 -27.00 18.61
CA TYR A 178 5.32 -26.59 18.50
C TYR A 178 4.87 -25.59 19.59
N HIS A 179 5.13 -25.89 20.86
CA HIS A 179 4.70 -25.08 22.02
C HIS A 179 5.29 -23.66 22.08
N LYS A 180 6.35 -23.36 21.32
CA LYS A 180 6.97 -22.01 21.27
C LYS A 180 6.62 -21.24 20.00
N ARG A 181 6.10 -21.92 18.97
CA ARG A 181 5.92 -21.34 17.63
C ARG A 181 5.04 -20.11 17.68
N HIS A 182 3.90 -20.22 18.34
CA HIS A 182 2.92 -19.13 18.45
C HIS A 182 3.54 -17.81 18.91
N ARG A 183 4.22 -17.82 20.07
CA ARG A 183 4.89 -16.62 20.62
C ARG A 183 6.01 -16.11 19.72
N VAL A 184 6.78 -17.03 19.12
CA VAL A 184 7.89 -16.67 18.24
C VAL A 184 7.36 -16.01 16.96
N VAL A 185 6.33 -16.58 16.33
CA VAL A 185 5.71 -16.01 15.13
C VAL A 185 5.16 -14.62 15.43
N GLY A 186 4.34 -14.45 16.47
CA GLY A 186 3.74 -13.15 16.81
C GLY A 186 4.79 -12.05 17.03
N VAL A 187 5.79 -12.30 17.89
CA VAL A 187 6.81 -11.29 18.21
C VAL A 187 7.68 -10.95 17.00
N TRP A 188 8.18 -11.96 16.28
CA TRP A 188 9.07 -11.71 15.14
C TRP A 188 8.33 -11.16 13.92
N ALA A 189 7.05 -11.53 13.74
CA ALA A 189 6.18 -10.93 12.74
C ALA A 189 6.06 -9.42 12.97
N ALA A 190 5.73 -8.99 14.18
CA ALA A 190 5.61 -7.58 14.52
C ALA A 190 6.92 -6.82 14.27
N VAL A 191 8.06 -7.41 14.62
CA VAL A 191 9.39 -6.82 14.38
C VAL A 191 9.68 -6.66 12.89
N PHE A 192 9.50 -7.71 12.07
CA PHE A 192 9.76 -7.63 10.63
C PHE A 192 8.79 -6.72 9.89
N GLN A 193 7.51 -6.73 10.25
CA GLN A 193 6.54 -5.83 9.64
C GLN A 193 6.82 -4.36 9.98
N THR A 194 7.12 -4.05 11.24
CA THR A 194 7.41 -2.68 11.69
C THR A 194 8.70 -2.15 11.09
N SER A 195 9.76 -2.96 11.09
CA SER A 195 11.04 -2.58 10.46
C SER A 195 10.88 -2.38 8.95
N GLY A 196 10.14 -3.24 8.26
CA GLY A 196 9.89 -3.09 6.83
C GLY A 196 9.09 -1.82 6.51
N ILE A 197 8.05 -1.49 7.26
CA ILE A 197 7.31 -0.22 7.10
C ILE A 197 8.22 0.98 7.34
N THR A 198 9.08 0.92 8.35
CA THR A 198 10.04 1.99 8.65
C THR A 198 11.03 2.21 7.51
N LEU A 199 11.58 1.13 6.94
CA LEU A 199 12.48 1.18 5.79
C LEU A 199 11.77 1.70 4.53
N LEU A 200 10.54 1.28 4.29
CA LEU A 200 9.72 1.75 3.17
C LEU A 200 9.36 3.24 3.32
N SER A 201 8.99 3.67 4.51
CA SER A 201 8.72 5.07 4.83
C SER A 201 9.97 5.93 4.61
N TRP A 202 11.12 5.47 5.12
CA TRP A 202 12.39 6.14 4.86
C TRP A 202 12.72 6.22 3.36
N LEU A 203 12.50 5.14 2.61
CA LEU A 203 12.77 5.10 1.17
C LEU A 203 11.91 6.11 0.39
N VAL A 204 10.64 6.27 0.76
CA VAL A 204 9.69 7.17 0.10
C VAL A 204 9.91 8.64 0.51
N THR A 205 10.22 8.89 1.79
CA THR A 205 10.28 10.25 2.35
C THR A 205 11.69 10.86 2.36
N SER A 206 12.75 10.06 2.21
CA SER A 206 14.12 10.59 2.27
C SER A 206 14.40 11.58 1.14
N HIS A 207 14.80 12.80 1.50
CA HIS A 207 15.15 13.89 0.57
C HIS A 207 16.27 13.54 -0.42
N SER A 208 17.08 12.52 -0.11
CA SER A 208 18.16 12.07 -1.00
C SER A 208 17.64 11.27 -2.19
N THR A 209 16.42 10.72 -2.12
CA THR A 209 15.88 9.90 -3.20
C THR A 209 15.35 10.76 -4.34
N SER A 210 15.61 10.33 -5.58
CA SER A 210 15.06 10.97 -6.78
C SER A 210 13.53 10.98 -6.78
N TYR A 211 12.91 9.99 -6.12
CA TYR A 211 11.47 9.88 -5.99
C TYR A 211 10.88 11.05 -5.20
N HIS A 212 11.42 11.36 -4.02
CA HIS A 212 10.97 12.52 -3.22
C HIS A 212 11.11 13.84 -3.98
N LYS A 213 12.14 14.00 -4.81
CA LYS A 213 12.31 15.22 -5.61
C LYS A 213 11.23 15.34 -6.69
N LEU A 214 10.92 14.26 -7.39
CA LEU A 214 10.00 14.28 -8.52
C LEU A 214 8.52 14.31 -8.10
N SER A 215 8.16 13.71 -6.97
CA SER A 215 6.79 13.75 -6.44
C SER A 215 6.35 15.17 -6.04
N HIS A 216 7.27 15.97 -5.48
CA HIS A 216 6.99 17.37 -5.10
C HIS A 216 7.04 18.37 -6.26
N LEU A 217 7.71 18.02 -7.37
CA LEU A 217 7.84 18.92 -8.52
C LEU A 217 6.51 19.11 -9.27
N SER A 218 5.59 18.14 -9.25
CA SER A 218 4.24 18.29 -9.81
C SER A 218 3.49 19.48 -9.19
N SER A 219 3.61 19.69 -7.87
CA SER A 219 3.00 20.86 -7.21
C SER A 219 3.67 22.18 -7.59
N THR A 220 4.97 22.14 -7.90
CA THR A 220 5.75 23.34 -8.25
C THR A 220 5.60 23.71 -9.73
N SER A 221 5.48 22.74 -10.62
CA SER A 221 5.26 22.95 -12.06
C SER A 221 3.90 23.58 -12.34
N ASP A 222 2.85 23.21 -11.63
CA ASP A 222 1.53 23.84 -11.78
C ASP A 222 1.58 25.31 -11.36
N ASN A 223 2.29 25.63 -10.28
CA ASN A 223 2.52 27.01 -9.84
C ASN A 223 3.39 27.82 -10.82
N LEU A 224 4.41 27.20 -11.42
CA LEU A 224 5.25 27.84 -12.44
C LEU A 224 4.51 28.05 -13.76
N THR A 225 3.67 27.10 -14.16
CA THR A 225 2.84 27.22 -15.36
C THR A 225 1.78 28.29 -15.18
N ASP A 226 1.17 28.40 -14.00
CA ASP A 226 0.23 29.46 -13.67
C ASP A 226 0.92 30.83 -13.46
N ALA A 227 2.14 30.85 -12.91
CA ALA A 227 2.94 32.08 -12.84
C ALA A 227 3.42 32.55 -14.23
N LEU A 228 3.79 31.63 -15.12
CA LEU A 228 4.19 31.91 -16.51
C LEU A 228 2.98 32.27 -17.37
N SER A 229 1.80 31.68 -17.14
CA SER A 229 0.55 32.06 -17.81
C SER A 229 0.13 33.48 -17.41
N ARG A 230 0.21 33.83 -16.11
CA ARG A 230 -0.02 35.19 -15.61
C ARG A 230 1.00 36.19 -16.16
N ARG A 231 2.26 35.80 -16.29
CA ARG A 231 3.33 36.65 -16.86
C ARG A 231 3.20 36.82 -18.38
N SER A 232 2.75 35.77 -19.08
CA SER A 232 2.43 35.80 -20.52
C SER A 232 1.22 36.70 -20.82
N SER A 233 0.23 36.71 -19.91
CA SER A 233 -0.93 37.61 -19.99
C SER A 233 -0.60 39.09 -19.67
N GLY A 234 0.65 39.42 -19.35
CA GLY A 234 1.11 40.77 -19.00
C GLY A 234 1.57 41.63 -20.19
N LYS A 235 1.40 41.18 -21.44
CA LYS A 235 1.65 42.00 -22.64
C LYS A 235 0.46 41.88 -23.61
N GLY A 236 -0.46 42.83 -23.50
CA GLY A 236 -1.57 43.01 -24.44
C GLY A 236 -2.91 43.00 -23.74
N GLU A 237 -3.43 44.19 -23.47
CA GLU A 237 -4.80 44.42 -23.02
C GLU A 237 -5.80 43.70 -23.94
N ALA A 238 -6.50 42.71 -23.40
CA ALA A 238 -7.84 42.37 -23.84
C ALA A 238 -8.67 42.11 -22.59
N ARG A 239 -9.51 43.08 -22.22
CA ARG A 239 -10.40 43.01 -21.07
C ARG A 239 -11.46 41.93 -21.30
N THR A 240 -11.16 40.68 -20.92
CA THR A 240 -12.19 39.63 -20.86
C THR A 240 -12.93 39.74 -19.53
N TRP A 241 -14.22 40.06 -19.59
CA TRP A 241 -15.11 39.95 -18.44
C TRP A 241 -15.68 38.53 -18.36
N MET A 242 -15.78 37.98 -17.14
CA MET A 242 -16.44 36.71 -16.88
C MET A 242 -17.84 36.95 -16.31
N PHE A 243 -18.85 36.37 -16.95
CA PHE A 243 -20.20 36.25 -16.41
C PHE A 243 -20.55 34.76 -16.32
N GLY A 244 -20.47 34.20 -15.12
CA GLY A 244 -20.70 32.77 -14.91
C GLY A 244 -19.67 31.88 -15.63
N LYS A 245 -20.15 30.82 -16.30
CA LYS A 245 -19.28 29.78 -16.92
C LYS A 245 -18.89 30.05 -18.38
N ASN A 246 -19.36 31.12 -19.00
CA ASN A 246 -19.06 31.41 -20.40
C ASN A 246 -18.09 32.58 -20.53
N LYS A 247 -17.02 32.36 -21.32
CA LYS A 247 -16.00 33.37 -21.61
C LYS A 247 -16.34 34.05 -22.93
N VAL A 248 -16.69 35.33 -22.89
CA VAL A 248 -16.91 36.14 -24.09
C VAL A 248 -15.69 37.02 -24.32
N ARG A 249 -15.11 36.93 -25.52
CA ARG A 249 -14.06 37.82 -26.00
C ARG A 249 -14.76 39.04 -26.62
N LEU A 250 -14.37 40.24 -26.20
CA LEU A 250 -14.77 41.46 -26.88
C LEU A 250 -13.64 41.80 -27.84
N ASP A 251 -13.98 41.76 -29.12
CA ASP A 251 -13.15 42.25 -30.22
C ASP A 251 -13.32 43.76 -30.35
#